data_AF-A0A5A7ZBX3-F1
#
_entry.id   AF-A0A5A7ZBX3-F1
#
_cell.length_a   1.000
_cell.length_b   1.000
_cell.length_c   1.000
_cell.angle_alpha   90.00
_cell.angle_beta   90.00
_cell.angle_gamma   90.00
#
_symmetry.space_group_name_H-M   'P 1'
#
loop_
_entity.id
_entity.type
_entity.pdbx_description
1 polymer ?
#
loop_
_entity_poly.entity_id
_entity_poly.type
_entity_poly.pdbx_seq_one_letter_code
_entity_poly.pdbx_strand_id
1 'polypeptide(L)'
;MPLRKPPSGNPVWLAAVLRAEGLDTKEFPGWRDRGHGTFKDIRGVMVHHTGSDRATAASIATGRPDLAGPLSQLHIARDGTVTVVAAGVAWHAGVGMYPWVPANMGNWHLIGIECANSGTSPTAPHRRNWPDAQYFALVRCCAAINRQLGQTSARTIGHKEYAGRAQGKWDPGAMDMDVLRGDIAGQIAADFAAVRPPRPPVPVGEYTDILLHRGSTGPQVAELQRRLRAAYAAYAGDLVIDGVFGVQTERAVREFQRRVGGLKVDGIVGPATAAALRLRTV
;
A
#
# COMPACT_ATOMS: atom_id res chain seq x y z
N MET A 1 28.24 -6.28 27.00
CA MET A 1 28.65 -5.64 25.74
C MET A 1 28.08 -4.22 25.73
N PRO A 2 28.87 -3.17 25.45
CA PRO A 2 28.31 -1.84 25.34
C PRO A 2 27.38 -1.80 24.13
N LEU A 3 26.14 -1.35 24.33
CA LEU A 3 25.17 -1.12 23.26
C LEU A 3 25.80 -0.12 22.28
N ARG A 4 26.19 -0.59 21.09
CA ARG A 4 26.65 0.32 20.03
C ARG A 4 25.51 1.30 19.76
N LYS A 5 25.81 2.60 19.83
CA LYS A 5 24.84 3.61 19.41
C LYS A 5 24.56 3.37 17.92
N PRO A 6 23.29 3.43 17.49
CA PRO A 6 22.98 3.30 16.08
C PRO A 6 23.72 4.39 15.28
N PRO A 7 24.20 4.10 14.07
CA PRO A 7 24.94 5.08 13.28
C PRO A 7 24.06 6.28 12.93
N SER A 8 24.54 7.49 13.17
CA SER A 8 23.88 8.73 12.74
C SER A 8 23.62 8.71 11.23
N GLY A 9 22.42 9.12 10.81
CA GLY A 9 22.02 9.15 9.39
C GLY A 9 21.26 7.90 8.89
N ASN A 10 21.24 6.81 9.65
CA ASN A 10 20.38 5.65 9.34
C ASN A 10 18.94 5.86 9.83
N PRO A 11 17.92 5.35 9.10
CA PRO A 11 16.51 5.53 9.44
C PRO A 11 16.05 4.62 10.58
N VAL A 12 16.60 4.80 11.78
CA VAL A 12 16.17 4.10 13.02
C VAL A 12 14.74 4.43 13.43
N TRP A 13 14.13 5.43 12.79
CA TRP A 13 12.72 5.78 12.92
C TRP A 13 11.78 4.85 12.13
N LEU A 14 12.29 3.97 11.24
CA LEU A 14 11.47 3.13 10.35
C LEU A 14 10.34 2.41 11.09
N ALA A 15 10.67 1.63 12.11
CA ALA A 15 9.67 0.84 12.82
C ALA A 15 8.59 1.71 13.49
N ALA A 16 8.93 2.91 13.96
CA ALA A 16 7.97 3.81 14.58
C ALA A 16 7.02 4.42 13.52
N VAL A 17 7.57 4.87 12.39
CA VAL A 17 6.81 5.48 11.29
C VAL A 17 5.85 4.47 10.65
N LEU A 18 6.30 3.23 10.43
CA LEU A 18 5.44 2.19 9.86
C LEU A 18 4.29 1.80 10.81
N ARG A 19 4.55 1.74 12.13
CA ARG A 19 3.48 1.53 13.12
C ARG A 19 2.51 2.69 13.19
N ALA A 20 2.99 3.93 13.12
CA ALA A 20 2.14 5.12 13.08
C ALA A 20 1.23 5.14 11.84
N GLU A 21 1.72 4.62 10.72
CA GLU A 21 0.92 4.39 9.50
C GLU A 21 -0.11 3.26 9.68
N GLY A 22 -0.09 2.50 10.78
CA GLY A 22 -1.03 1.43 11.11
C GLY A 22 -0.73 0.08 10.43
N LEU A 23 0.55 -0.19 10.14
CA LEU A 23 1.03 -1.47 9.60
C LEU A 23 1.34 -2.49 10.70
N ASP A 24 1.10 -3.79 10.43
CA ASP A 24 1.60 -4.87 11.29
C ASP A 24 3.13 -4.97 11.15
N THR A 25 3.83 -4.21 11.99
CA THR A 25 5.27 -4.01 11.90
C THR A 25 6.01 -4.85 12.92
N LYS A 26 6.81 -5.81 12.44
CA LYS A 26 7.76 -6.60 13.22
C LYS A 26 9.16 -6.01 13.12
N GLU A 27 9.98 -6.26 14.14
CA GLU A 27 11.38 -5.87 14.16
C GLU A 27 12.24 -7.13 14.13
N PHE A 28 13.12 -7.25 13.13
CA PHE A 28 14.07 -8.35 13.08
C PHE A 28 15.14 -8.18 14.16
N PRO A 29 15.60 -9.24 14.86
CA PRO A 29 16.63 -9.10 15.89
C PRO A 29 17.90 -8.38 15.38
N GLY A 30 18.29 -7.33 16.10
CA GLY A 30 19.47 -6.52 15.78
C GLY A 30 19.31 -5.58 14.58
N TRP A 31 18.10 -5.35 14.06
CA TRP A 31 17.89 -4.53 12.84
C TRP A 31 18.49 -3.12 12.93
N ARG A 32 18.49 -2.49 14.12
CA ARG A 32 19.02 -1.13 14.33
C ARG A 32 20.51 -1.00 14.00
N ASP A 33 21.27 -2.08 14.19
CA ASP A 33 22.71 -2.14 13.95
C ASP A 33 23.07 -2.93 12.69
N ARG A 34 22.07 -3.51 12.01
CA ARG A 34 22.26 -4.31 10.80
C ARG A 34 22.40 -3.42 9.56
N GLY A 35 23.38 -3.73 8.73
CA GLY A 35 23.64 -3.09 7.46
C GLY A 35 25.11 -3.20 7.07
N HIS A 36 25.45 -2.72 5.88
CA HIS A 36 26.81 -2.70 5.36
C HIS A 36 27.49 -1.33 5.46
N GLY A 37 26.90 -0.42 6.24
CA GLY A 37 27.36 0.95 6.39
C GLY A 37 26.20 1.89 6.70
N THR A 38 26.52 3.18 6.64
CA THR A 38 25.55 4.25 6.86
C THR A 38 25.07 4.82 5.54
N PHE A 39 23.80 5.23 5.49
CA PHE A 39 23.30 6.01 4.37
C PHE A 39 24.11 7.30 4.20
N LYS A 40 24.34 7.71 2.94
CA LYS A 40 24.95 9.02 2.63
C LYS A 40 23.93 10.14 2.81
N ASP A 41 22.73 9.90 2.28
CA ASP A 41 21.47 10.62 2.46
C ASP A 41 20.35 9.68 1.99
N ILE A 42 19.09 9.96 2.33
CA ILE A 42 17.96 9.13 1.91
C ILE A 42 17.11 9.92 0.92
N ARG A 43 17.13 9.52 -0.35
CA ARG A 43 16.50 10.20 -1.48
C ARG A 43 15.16 9.61 -1.89
N GLY A 44 14.79 8.47 -1.35
CA GLY A 44 13.53 7.81 -1.67
C GLY A 44 13.52 6.31 -1.35
N VAL A 45 12.60 5.61 -2.00
CA VAL A 45 12.30 4.19 -1.80
C VAL A 45 12.45 3.42 -3.12
N MET A 46 13.07 2.25 -3.05
CA MET A 46 13.11 1.28 -4.15
C MET A 46 12.28 0.05 -3.81
N VAL A 47 11.36 -0.31 -4.69
CA VAL A 47 10.46 -1.45 -4.53
C VAL A 47 10.94 -2.65 -5.36
N HIS A 48 10.95 -3.81 -4.73
CA HIS A 48 11.37 -5.09 -5.28
C HIS A 48 10.30 -6.17 -5.09
N HIS A 49 10.41 -7.23 -5.89
CA HIS A 49 9.88 -8.54 -5.52
C HIS A 49 11.06 -9.51 -5.40
N THR A 50 10.93 -10.48 -4.52
CA THR A 50 12.01 -11.42 -4.19
C THR A 50 12.22 -12.52 -5.23
N GLY A 51 11.31 -12.65 -6.20
CA GLY A 51 11.23 -13.80 -7.11
C GLY A 51 10.68 -15.06 -6.45
N SER A 52 10.15 -14.96 -5.22
CA SER A 52 9.62 -16.09 -4.45
C SER A 52 8.51 -15.66 -3.50
N ASP A 53 7.36 -16.33 -3.59
CA ASP A 53 6.24 -16.12 -2.67
C ASP A 53 6.54 -16.59 -1.22
N ARG A 54 7.69 -17.23 -0.98
CA ARG A 54 8.10 -17.80 0.31
C ARG A 54 9.31 -17.11 0.94
N ALA A 55 9.81 -16.03 0.34
CA ALA A 55 10.93 -15.29 0.93
C ALA A 55 10.55 -14.78 2.33
N THR A 56 11.47 -14.88 3.29
CA THR A 56 11.24 -14.50 4.69
C THR A 56 12.11 -13.32 5.08
N ALA A 57 11.73 -12.61 6.15
CA ALA A 57 12.59 -11.57 6.73
C ALA A 57 13.97 -12.12 7.10
N ALA A 58 14.06 -13.39 7.52
CA ALA A 58 15.34 -14.05 7.78
C ALA A 58 16.19 -14.17 6.52
N SER A 59 15.63 -14.63 5.39
CA SER A 59 16.39 -14.70 4.13
C SER A 59 16.84 -13.32 3.63
N ILE A 60 16.05 -12.27 3.87
CA ILE A 60 16.47 -10.89 3.58
C ILE A 60 17.61 -10.46 4.51
N ALA A 61 17.53 -10.80 5.80
CA ALA A 61 18.52 -10.40 6.80
C ALA A 61 19.88 -11.09 6.63
N THR A 62 19.88 -12.36 6.25
CA THR A 62 21.09 -13.17 6.07
C THR A 62 21.65 -13.09 4.65
N GLY A 63 20.78 -12.84 3.67
CA GLY A 63 21.13 -12.89 2.27
C GLY A 63 21.14 -14.32 1.72
N ARG A 64 21.88 -14.47 0.62
CA ARG A 64 21.99 -15.69 -0.19
C ARG A 64 23.47 -16.02 -0.42
N PRO A 65 23.83 -17.24 -0.86
CA PRO A 65 25.24 -17.66 -0.95
C PRO A 65 26.14 -16.73 -1.77
N ASP A 66 25.59 -16.10 -2.81
CA ASP A 66 26.28 -15.16 -3.70
C ASP A 66 26.23 -13.69 -3.23
N LEU A 67 25.40 -13.37 -2.23
CA LEU A 67 25.24 -12.00 -1.74
C LEU A 67 24.85 -11.98 -0.25
N ALA A 68 25.80 -11.55 0.58
CA ALA A 68 25.57 -11.34 2.01
C ALA A 68 24.45 -10.33 2.25
N GLY A 69 23.61 -10.59 3.24
CA GLY A 69 22.57 -9.68 3.67
C GLY A 69 23.07 -8.55 4.58
N PRO A 70 22.24 -7.52 4.84
CA PRO A 70 20.83 -7.46 4.45
C PRO A 70 20.62 -7.15 2.96
N LEU A 71 19.63 -7.80 2.36
CA LEU A 71 19.22 -7.59 0.96
C LEU A 71 18.23 -6.44 0.79
N SER A 72 17.62 -5.96 1.87
CA SER A 72 16.81 -4.74 1.90
C SER A 72 16.60 -4.29 3.35
N GLN A 73 16.07 -3.09 3.54
CA GLN A 73 15.71 -2.60 4.87
C GLN A 73 14.39 -3.18 5.34
N LEU A 74 13.42 -3.36 4.42
CA LEU A 74 12.09 -3.89 4.73
C LEU A 74 11.80 -5.18 3.95
N HIS A 75 11.12 -6.11 4.62
CA HIS A 75 10.48 -7.28 4.02
C HIS A 75 8.96 -7.16 4.18
N ILE A 76 8.19 -7.51 3.14
CA ILE A 76 6.73 -7.59 3.20
C ILE A 76 6.27 -9.00 2.81
N ALA A 77 5.66 -9.70 3.76
CA ALA A 77 5.06 -11.02 3.55
C ALA A 77 3.78 -10.94 2.70
N ARG A 78 3.32 -12.09 2.19
CA ARG A 78 2.10 -12.20 1.36
C ARG A 78 0.83 -11.72 2.06
N ASP A 79 0.79 -11.86 3.39
CA ASP A 79 -0.34 -11.45 4.24
C ASP A 79 -0.29 -9.96 4.64
N GLY A 80 0.70 -9.20 4.17
CA GLY A 80 0.87 -7.79 4.51
C GLY A 80 1.70 -7.52 5.78
N THR A 81 2.21 -8.55 6.46
CA THR A 81 3.14 -8.36 7.58
C THR A 81 4.42 -7.67 7.09
N VAL A 82 4.82 -6.58 7.74
CA VAL A 82 6.02 -5.82 7.42
C VAL A 82 7.08 -6.10 8.47
N THR A 83 8.26 -6.52 8.08
CA THR A 83 9.40 -6.68 9.00
C THR A 83 10.49 -5.68 8.67
N VAL A 84 10.90 -4.90 9.66
CA VAL A 84 12.10 -4.06 9.58
C VAL A 84 13.33 -4.94 9.81
N VAL A 85 14.12 -5.12 8.76
CA VAL A 85 15.26 -6.03 8.71
C VAL A 85 16.56 -5.31 9.07
N ALA A 86 16.75 -4.10 8.56
CA ALA A 86 17.99 -3.34 8.73
C ALA A 86 17.73 -1.83 8.74
N ALA A 87 18.47 -1.11 9.59
CA ALA A 87 18.55 0.35 9.55
C ALA A 87 19.67 0.82 8.62
N GLY A 88 20.77 0.08 8.51
CA GLY A 88 21.88 0.46 7.64
C GLY A 88 21.64 0.16 6.16
N VAL A 89 22.65 0.48 5.37
CA VAL A 89 22.68 0.21 3.92
C VAL A 89 22.53 -1.30 3.65
N ALA A 90 21.75 -1.64 2.62
CA ALA A 90 21.46 -3.01 2.19
C ALA A 90 21.84 -3.19 0.71
N TRP A 91 22.14 -4.42 0.30
CA TRP A 91 22.55 -4.76 -1.07
C TRP A 91 21.33 -5.10 -1.94
N HIS A 92 20.60 -4.07 -2.37
CA HIS A 92 19.33 -4.22 -3.10
C HIS A 92 19.34 -3.63 -4.53
N ALA A 93 20.01 -2.49 -4.75
CA ALA A 93 19.94 -1.74 -6.01
C ALA A 93 20.98 -2.18 -7.05
N GLY A 94 22.25 -2.37 -6.65
CA GLY A 94 23.35 -2.69 -7.56
C GLY A 94 23.60 -1.63 -8.66
N VAL A 95 24.09 -2.08 -9.83
CA VAL A 95 24.40 -1.23 -11.01
C VAL A 95 23.12 -0.68 -11.63
N GLY A 96 23.06 0.62 -11.91
CA GLY A 96 21.89 1.25 -12.50
C GLY A 96 21.93 2.76 -12.36
N MET A 97 20.89 3.43 -12.85
CA MET A 97 20.73 4.88 -12.73
C MET A 97 19.27 5.28 -12.76
N TYR A 98 18.97 6.39 -12.09
CA TYR A 98 17.70 7.08 -12.18
C TYR A 98 17.99 8.59 -12.07
N PRO A 99 17.23 9.50 -12.73
CA PRO A 99 17.65 10.91 -12.91
C PRO A 99 18.12 11.65 -11.64
N TRP A 100 17.62 11.30 -10.46
CA TRP A 100 17.95 11.95 -9.19
C TRP A 100 18.76 11.06 -8.21
N VAL A 101 19.24 9.91 -8.68
CA VAL A 101 20.11 8.98 -7.94
C VAL A 101 21.46 8.90 -8.66
N PRO A 102 22.60 9.12 -8.00
CA PRO A 102 23.89 8.96 -8.64
C PRO A 102 24.06 7.54 -9.17
N ALA A 103 24.60 7.42 -10.38
CA ALA A 103 24.76 6.13 -11.05
C ALA A 103 25.51 5.13 -10.15
N ASN A 104 25.00 3.90 -10.07
CA ASN A 104 25.54 2.79 -9.27
C ASN A 104 25.58 3.04 -7.75
N MET A 105 24.86 4.06 -7.25
CA MET A 105 24.85 4.40 -5.84
C MET A 105 23.50 4.17 -5.15
N GLY A 106 22.55 3.47 -5.80
CA GLY A 106 21.21 3.23 -5.24
C GLY A 106 21.20 2.69 -3.80
N ASN A 107 22.07 1.74 -3.47
CA ASN A 107 22.18 1.17 -2.12
C ASN A 107 22.43 2.23 -1.03
N TRP A 108 23.15 3.30 -1.36
CA TRP A 108 23.57 4.33 -0.41
C TRP A 108 22.55 5.47 -0.25
N HIS A 109 21.51 5.48 -1.09
CA HIS A 109 20.57 6.58 -1.23
C HIS A 109 19.09 6.18 -1.15
N LEU A 110 18.76 4.89 -1.21
CA LEU A 110 17.38 4.41 -1.27
C LEU A 110 17.10 3.40 -0.18
N ILE A 111 15.92 3.49 0.42
CA ILE A 111 15.40 2.43 1.28
C ILE A 111 14.80 1.35 0.38
N GLY A 112 15.34 0.14 0.44
CA GLY A 112 14.84 -1.03 -0.26
C GLY A 112 13.70 -1.72 0.46
N ILE A 113 12.66 -2.09 -0.29
CA ILE A 113 11.53 -2.90 0.17
C ILE A 113 11.45 -4.16 -0.70
N GLU A 114 11.61 -5.33 -0.06
CA GLU A 114 11.51 -6.64 -0.69
C GLU A 114 10.17 -7.31 -0.35
N CYS A 115 9.32 -7.49 -1.35
CA CYS A 115 8.05 -8.18 -1.17
C CYS A 115 8.19 -9.66 -1.53
N ALA A 116 7.78 -10.55 -0.61
CA ALA A 116 7.73 -11.99 -0.86
C ALA A 116 6.70 -12.29 -1.95
N ASN A 117 7.12 -12.22 -3.21
CA ASN A 117 6.26 -12.33 -4.37
C ASN A 117 7.08 -12.92 -5.52
N SER A 118 6.50 -13.87 -6.25
CA SER A 118 7.13 -14.48 -7.44
C SER A 118 7.19 -13.55 -8.65
N GLY A 119 6.43 -12.46 -8.64
CA GLY A 119 6.38 -11.45 -9.69
C GLY A 119 5.71 -11.90 -10.99
N THR A 120 5.35 -13.18 -11.10
CA THR A 120 5.08 -13.89 -12.36
C THR A 120 4.15 -13.14 -13.33
N SER A 121 4.41 -13.26 -14.64
CA SER A 121 3.72 -12.59 -15.76
C SER A 121 4.03 -11.09 -15.93
N PRO A 122 5.10 -10.72 -16.66
CA PRO A 122 5.48 -9.32 -16.91
C PRO A 122 4.44 -8.51 -17.70
N THR A 123 3.49 -9.19 -18.35
CA THR A 123 2.40 -8.58 -19.14
C THR A 123 1.06 -8.61 -18.42
N ALA A 124 1.00 -9.12 -17.19
CA ALA A 124 -0.23 -9.14 -16.42
C ALA A 124 -0.67 -7.71 -16.04
N PRO A 125 -1.99 -7.47 -15.91
CA PRO A 125 -2.50 -6.25 -15.31
C PRO A 125 -1.87 -5.95 -13.96
N HIS A 126 -1.79 -4.66 -13.62
CA HIS A 126 -1.31 -4.17 -12.34
C HIS A 126 -1.86 -5.02 -11.18
N ARG A 127 -0.94 -5.54 -10.34
CA ARG A 127 -1.22 -6.38 -9.17
C ARG A 127 -1.84 -7.76 -9.39
N ARG A 128 -1.97 -8.31 -10.61
CA ARG A 128 -2.64 -9.62 -10.81
C ARG A 128 -2.14 -10.74 -9.86
N ASN A 129 -0.86 -10.72 -9.46
CA ASN A 129 -0.26 -11.70 -8.55
C ASN A 129 0.13 -11.14 -7.16
N TRP A 130 -0.34 -9.94 -6.82
CA TRP A 130 -0.09 -9.26 -5.56
C TRP A 130 -1.35 -9.27 -4.69
N PRO A 131 -1.35 -9.96 -3.53
CA PRO A 131 -2.44 -9.94 -2.57
C PRO A 131 -2.69 -8.52 -2.12
N ASP A 132 -3.97 -8.21 -1.89
CA ASP A 132 -4.37 -6.89 -1.43
C ASP A 132 -3.66 -6.48 -0.15
N ALA A 133 -3.50 -7.40 0.81
CA ALA A 133 -2.80 -7.12 2.06
C ALA A 133 -1.33 -6.74 1.83
N GLN A 134 -0.61 -7.50 0.98
CA GLN A 134 0.79 -7.20 0.63
C GLN A 134 0.91 -5.87 -0.12
N TYR A 135 0.02 -5.61 -1.08
CA TYR A 135 0.08 -4.37 -1.86
C TYR A 135 -0.28 -3.14 -1.02
N PHE A 136 -1.34 -3.20 -0.22
CA PHE A 136 -1.71 -2.07 0.65
C PHE A 136 -0.64 -1.82 1.72
N ALA A 137 0.02 -2.88 2.21
CA ALA A 137 1.17 -2.72 3.08
C ALA A 137 2.33 -1.99 2.36
N LEU A 138 2.63 -2.35 1.11
CA LEU A 138 3.63 -1.67 0.30
C LEU A 138 3.31 -0.18 0.08
N VAL A 139 2.08 0.15 -0.33
CA VAL A 139 1.64 1.54 -0.53
C VAL A 139 1.82 2.37 0.75
N ARG A 140 1.36 1.84 1.88
CA ARG A 140 1.48 2.49 3.20
C ARG A 140 2.93 2.62 3.65
N CYS A 141 3.77 1.62 3.45
CA CYS A 141 5.21 1.71 3.72
C CYS A 141 5.85 2.87 2.94
N CYS A 142 5.62 2.92 1.62
CA CYS A 142 6.17 3.98 0.78
C CYS A 142 5.62 5.36 1.17
N ALA A 143 4.32 5.47 1.47
CA ALA A 143 3.72 6.73 1.90
C ALA A 143 4.31 7.23 3.22
N ALA A 144 4.41 6.36 4.22
CA ALA A 144 4.94 6.70 5.53
C ALA A 144 6.41 7.15 5.47
N ILE A 145 7.23 6.43 4.70
CA ILE A 145 8.64 6.79 4.48
C ILE A 145 8.76 8.13 3.77
N ASN A 146 8.04 8.33 2.65
CA ASN A 146 8.11 9.58 1.92
C ASN A 146 7.62 10.76 2.77
N ARG A 147 6.56 10.57 3.57
CA ARG A 147 6.05 11.59 4.49
C ARG A 147 7.10 11.95 5.56
N GLN A 148 7.72 10.96 6.17
CA GLN A 148 8.79 11.16 7.15
C GLN A 148 9.98 11.95 6.55
N LEU A 149 10.25 11.78 5.26
CA LEU A 149 11.34 12.47 4.55
C LEU A 149 10.92 13.81 3.94
N GLY A 150 9.65 14.21 4.05
CA GLY A 150 9.13 15.43 3.40
C GLY A 150 9.12 15.33 1.87
N GLN A 151 8.89 14.13 1.33
CA GLN A 151 8.96 13.80 -0.09
C GLN A 151 7.58 13.40 -0.65
N THR A 152 7.43 13.47 -1.98
CA THR A 152 6.21 13.01 -2.68
C THR A 152 6.37 11.57 -3.18
N SER A 153 5.29 10.97 -3.68
CA SER A 153 5.32 9.62 -4.27
C SER A 153 6.30 9.48 -5.45
N ALA A 154 6.69 10.58 -6.09
CA ALA A 154 7.71 10.60 -7.14
C ALA A 154 9.10 10.11 -6.66
N ARG A 155 9.32 10.02 -5.34
CA ARG A 155 10.53 9.42 -4.75
C ARG A 155 10.44 7.91 -4.53
N THR A 156 9.40 7.26 -5.04
CA THR A 156 9.29 5.80 -5.09
C THR A 156 9.54 5.30 -6.51
N ILE A 157 10.47 4.35 -6.66
CA ILE A 157 10.80 3.72 -7.95
C ILE A 157 10.82 2.20 -7.82
N GLY A 158 10.56 1.51 -8.92
CA GLY A 158 10.79 0.08 -9.03
C GLY A 158 12.25 -0.19 -9.42
N HIS A 159 12.79 -1.35 -9.03
CA HIS A 159 14.15 -1.72 -9.44
C HIS A 159 14.32 -1.74 -10.95
N LYS A 160 13.29 -2.14 -11.70
CA LYS A 160 13.24 -2.11 -13.17
C LYS A 160 13.44 -0.72 -13.76
N GLU A 161 13.00 0.33 -13.09
CA GLU A 161 13.18 1.69 -13.57
C GLU A 161 14.61 2.19 -13.36
N TYR A 162 15.32 1.65 -12.35
CA TYR A 162 16.70 1.99 -12.04
C TYR A 162 17.74 1.12 -12.77
N ALA A 163 17.56 -0.20 -12.73
CA ALA A 163 18.52 -1.18 -13.25
C ALA A 163 18.02 -1.92 -14.50
N GLY A 164 16.77 -1.73 -14.94
CA GLY A 164 16.22 -2.49 -16.07
C GLY A 164 16.98 -2.28 -17.37
N ARG A 165 17.37 -1.03 -17.68
CA ARG A 165 18.20 -0.75 -18.87
C ARG A 165 19.64 -1.27 -18.76
N ALA A 166 20.19 -1.35 -17.55
CA ALA A 166 21.59 -1.71 -17.34
C ALA A 166 21.81 -3.22 -17.09
N GLN A 167 20.79 -3.92 -16.60
CA GLN A 167 20.89 -5.31 -16.14
C GLN A 167 19.70 -6.20 -16.55
N GLY A 168 18.69 -5.68 -17.24
CA GLY A 168 17.48 -6.44 -17.56
C GLY A 168 16.61 -6.77 -16.33
N LYS A 169 16.83 -6.08 -15.19
CA LYS A 169 15.99 -6.21 -14.00
C LYS A 169 14.56 -5.80 -14.31
N TRP A 170 13.60 -6.62 -13.89
CA TRP A 170 12.18 -6.41 -14.18
C TRP A 170 11.33 -6.32 -12.92
N ASP A 171 11.91 -6.48 -11.73
CA ASP A 171 11.23 -6.33 -10.45
C ASP A 171 10.82 -4.86 -10.19
N PRO A 172 9.64 -4.57 -9.59
CA PRO A 172 8.69 -5.45 -8.90
C PRO A 172 7.64 -6.12 -9.82
N GLY A 173 8.04 -6.48 -11.03
CA GLY A 173 7.29 -7.33 -11.93
C GLY A 173 6.29 -6.55 -12.77
N ALA A 174 5.11 -7.14 -12.95
CA ALA A 174 3.98 -6.56 -13.69
C ALA A 174 3.39 -5.29 -13.02
N MET A 175 3.87 -4.90 -11.84
CA MET A 175 3.39 -3.72 -11.15
C MET A 175 3.63 -2.47 -12.00
N ASP A 176 2.54 -1.83 -12.39
CA ASP A 176 2.57 -0.49 -12.98
C ASP A 176 3.02 0.51 -11.92
N MET A 177 4.14 1.19 -12.19
CA MET A 177 4.77 2.09 -11.24
C MET A 177 4.06 3.45 -11.16
N ASP A 178 3.35 3.86 -12.22
CA ASP A 178 2.60 5.11 -12.21
C ASP A 178 1.30 4.94 -11.42
N VAL A 179 0.64 3.79 -11.54
CA VAL A 179 -0.49 3.43 -10.67
C VAL A 179 -0.04 3.33 -9.22
N LEU A 180 1.09 2.66 -8.93
CA LEU A 180 1.64 2.60 -7.57
C LEU A 180 1.91 4.00 -7.01
N ARG A 181 2.55 4.89 -7.77
CA ARG A 181 2.79 6.27 -7.35
C ARG A 181 1.50 7.06 -7.13
N GLY A 182 0.46 6.80 -7.92
CA GLY A 182 -0.88 7.37 -7.74
C GLY A 182 -1.50 6.94 -6.41
N ASP A 183 -1.45 5.64 -6.10
CA ASP A 183 -1.95 5.10 -4.83
C ASP A 183 -1.16 5.64 -3.63
N ILE A 184 0.18 5.74 -3.74
CA ILE A 184 1.03 6.35 -2.71
C ILE A 184 0.71 7.82 -2.55
N ALA A 185 0.50 8.57 -3.63
CA ALA A 185 0.11 9.98 -3.55
C ALA A 185 -1.23 10.14 -2.84
N GLY A 186 -2.21 9.28 -3.13
CA GLY A 186 -3.48 9.23 -2.43
C GLY A 186 -3.30 8.96 -0.93
N GLN A 187 -2.45 8.00 -0.56
CA GLN A 187 -2.14 7.69 0.83
C GLN A 187 -1.40 8.82 1.56
N ILE A 188 -0.47 9.51 0.89
CA ILE A 188 0.21 10.69 1.43
C ILE A 188 -0.79 11.83 1.64
N ALA A 189 -1.64 12.10 0.65
CA ALA A 189 -2.65 13.16 0.68
C ALA A 189 -3.75 12.91 1.72
N ALA A 190 -4.07 11.65 2.01
CA ALA A 190 -5.03 11.28 3.05
C ALA A 190 -4.67 11.84 4.44
N ASP A 191 -3.39 12.20 4.69
CA ASP A 191 -2.93 12.81 5.95
C ASP A 191 -3.14 14.34 6.06
N PHE A 192 -3.43 15.06 4.97
CA PHE A 192 -3.99 16.42 5.07
C PHE A 192 -5.48 16.41 5.42
N ALA A 193 -6.14 15.24 5.35
CA ALA A 193 -7.51 14.99 5.80
C ALA A 193 -7.58 14.19 7.12
N ALA A 194 -6.44 13.88 7.76
CA ALA A 194 -6.37 13.12 9.00
C ALA A 194 -6.79 13.92 10.26
N VAL A 195 -7.11 15.21 10.14
CA VAL A 195 -8.17 15.79 10.97
C VAL A 195 -9.48 15.36 10.34
N ARG A 196 -9.94 14.13 10.64
CA ARG A 196 -11.16 13.43 10.15
C ARG A 196 -11.88 14.10 8.97
N PRO A 197 -12.24 13.41 7.87
CA PRO A 197 -13.40 13.89 7.13
C PRO A 197 -14.57 13.89 8.14
N PRO A 198 -15.28 15.02 8.34
CA PRO A 198 -16.52 14.96 9.08
C PRO A 198 -17.34 13.85 8.43
N ARG A 199 -18.03 13.05 9.25
CA ARG A 199 -19.09 12.17 8.76
C ARG A 199 -19.88 13.00 7.73
N PRO A 200 -20.13 12.52 6.50
CA PRO A 200 -20.89 13.30 5.53
C PRO A 200 -22.09 13.88 6.28
N PRO A 201 -22.30 15.21 6.27
CA PRO A 201 -23.36 15.81 7.05
C PRO A 201 -24.64 15.07 6.70
N VAL A 202 -25.20 14.37 7.68
CA VAL A 202 -26.46 13.65 7.51
C VAL A 202 -27.52 14.73 7.72
N PRO A 203 -28.28 15.11 6.69
CA PRO A 203 -29.37 16.06 6.87
C PRO A 203 -30.32 15.50 7.93
N VAL A 204 -30.61 16.30 8.96
CA VAL A 204 -31.44 15.88 10.08
C VAL A 204 -32.83 15.51 9.53
N GLY A 205 -33.25 14.26 9.74
CA GLY A 205 -34.56 13.75 9.34
C GLY A 205 -34.71 13.23 7.90
N GLU A 206 -33.71 13.38 7.00
CA GLU A 206 -33.87 12.97 5.59
C GLU A 206 -33.67 11.45 5.37
N TYR A 207 -32.81 10.81 6.17
CA TYR A 207 -32.44 9.39 6.00
C TYR A 207 -32.71 8.54 7.25
N THR A 208 -33.46 9.04 8.23
CA THR A 208 -33.67 8.36 9.53
C THR A 208 -34.27 6.97 9.41
N ASP A 209 -35.10 6.74 8.38
CA ASP A 209 -35.78 5.47 8.16
C ASP A 209 -35.06 4.55 7.16
N ILE A 210 -33.89 4.96 6.64
CA ILE A 210 -33.12 4.16 5.69
C ILE A 210 -32.25 3.14 6.44
N LEU A 211 -32.64 1.87 6.32
CA LEU A 211 -31.85 0.72 6.72
C LEU A 211 -32.00 -0.40 5.68
N LEU A 212 -31.05 -0.48 4.73
CA LEU A 212 -31.03 -1.55 3.73
C LEU A 212 -29.87 -2.50 4.00
N HIS A 213 -30.14 -3.79 3.89
CA HIS A 213 -29.15 -4.85 4.08
C HIS A 213 -29.50 -6.05 3.20
N ARG A 214 -28.65 -7.07 3.20
CA ARG A 214 -28.94 -8.33 2.51
C ARG A 214 -30.33 -8.85 2.88
N GLY A 215 -31.12 -9.18 1.87
CA GLY A 215 -32.51 -9.63 2.02
C GLY A 215 -33.55 -8.52 1.92
N SER A 216 -33.17 -7.23 2.00
CA SER A 216 -34.08 -6.13 1.69
C SER A 216 -34.50 -6.19 0.21
N THR A 217 -35.76 -5.86 -0.06
CA THR A 217 -36.32 -5.80 -1.42
C THR A 217 -37.16 -4.55 -1.62
N GLY A 218 -37.29 -4.08 -2.86
CA GLY A 218 -38.24 -3.05 -3.25
C GLY A 218 -37.62 -1.81 -3.92
N PRO A 219 -38.43 -0.76 -4.17
CA PRO A 219 -38.04 0.41 -4.95
C PRO A 219 -36.79 1.14 -4.41
N GLN A 220 -36.66 1.19 -3.08
CA GLN A 220 -35.53 1.83 -2.40
C GLN A 220 -34.19 1.10 -2.66
N VAL A 221 -34.22 -0.23 -2.82
CA VAL A 221 -33.05 -1.04 -3.20
C VAL A 221 -32.70 -0.81 -4.67
N ALA A 222 -33.69 -0.69 -5.55
CA ALA A 222 -33.46 -0.38 -6.96
C ALA A 222 -32.81 1.01 -7.13
N GLU A 223 -33.19 2.00 -6.31
CA GLU A 223 -32.53 3.31 -6.31
C GLU A 223 -31.09 3.22 -5.78
N LEU A 224 -30.84 2.43 -4.74
CA LEU A 224 -29.48 2.14 -4.28
C LEU A 224 -28.62 1.55 -5.41
N GLN A 225 -29.12 0.53 -6.11
CA GLN A 225 -28.41 -0.13 -7.21
C GLN A 225 -28.11 0.86 -8.36
N ARG A 226 -29.07 1.72 -8.72
CA ARG A 226 -28.86 2.80 -9.70
C ARG A 226 -27.75 3.77 -9.26
N ARG A 227 -27.78 4.19 -8.00
CA ARG A 227 -26.78 5.12 -7.44
C ARG A 227 -25.39 4.49 -7.41
N LEU A 228 -25.27 3.23 -7.00
CA LEU A 228 -24.00 2.50 -7.01
C LEU A 228 -23.44 2.34 -8.43
N ARG A 229 -24.27 1.98 -9.42
CA ARG A 229 -23.87 1.93 -10.84
C ARG A 229 -23.35 3.29 -11.33
N ALA A 230 -24.12 4.34 -11.08
CA ALA A 230 -23.80 5.68 -11.57
C ALA A 230 -22.53 6.27 -10.92
N ALA A 231 -22.34 6.04 -9.62
CA ALA A 231 -21.20 6.56 -8.89
C ALA A 231 -19.93 5.70 -9.04
N TYR A 232 -20.07 4.39 -9.33
CA TYR A 232 -18.95 3.44 -9.32
C TYR A 232 -19.07 2.36 -10.42
N ALA A 233 -19.12 2.79 -11.68
CA ALA A 233 -19.22 1.90 -12.85
C ALA A 233 -18.14 0.81 -12.89
N ALA A 234 -16.92 1.08 -12.41
CA ALA A 234 -15.83 0.09 -12.41
C ALA A 234 -16.06 -1.11 -11.46
N TYR A 235 -16.97 -1.00 -10.48
CA TYR A 235 -17.18 -2.04 -9.45
C TYR A 235 -18.63 -2.52 -9.35
N ALA A 236 -19.57 -1.61 -9.64
CA ALA A 236 -21.00 -1.88 -9.63
C ALA A 236 -21.61 -1.78 -11.03
N GLY A 237 -20.83 -1.56 -12.09
CA GLY A 237 -21.32 -1.36 -13.46
C GLY A 237 -22.21 -2.48 -13.97
N ASP A 238 -21.96 -3.72 -13.53
CA ASP A 238 -22.74 -4.91 -13.89
C ASP A 238 -23.85 -5.27 -12.90
N LEU A 239 -24.04 -4.49 -11.82
CA LEU A 239 -24.96 -4.81 -10.72
C LEU A 239 -26.42 -4.74 -11.18
N VAL A 240 -27.10 -5.87 -11.43
CA VAL A 240 -28.51 -5.87 -11.89
C VAL A 240 -29.39 -4.97 -11.01
N ILE A 241 -30.21 -4.11 -11.64
CA ILE A 241 -31.16 -3.24 -10.95
C ILE A 241 -32.50 -3.99 -10.88
N ASP A 242 -32.59 -4.94 -9.97
CA ASP A 242 -33.75 -5.81 -9.76
C ASP A 242 -34.55 -5.45 -8.49
N GLY A 243 -34.06 -4.49 -7.70
CA GLY A 243 -34.66 -4.15 -6.42
C GLY A 243 -34.43 -5.21 -5.34
N VAL A 244 -33.48 -6.13 -5.52
CA VAL A 244 -33.15 -7.18 -4.55
C VAL A 244 -31.74 -6.96 -3.99
N PHE A 245 -31.63 -6.85 -2.67
CA PHE A 245 -30.35 -6.67 -2.00
C PHE A 245 -29.68 -8.04 -1.80
N GLY A 246 -29.09 -8.56 -2.88
CA GLY A 246 -28.36 -9.83 -2.91
C GLY A 246 -26.87 -9.71 -2.58
N VAL A 247 -26.11 -10.81 -2.79
CA VAL A 247 -24.65 -10.89 -2.55
C VAL A 247 -23.90 -9.78 -3.28
N GLN A 248 -24.27 -9.52 -4.53
CA GLN A 248 -23.58 -8.54 -5.36
C GLN A 248 -23.84 -7.10 -4.90
N THR A 249 -25.07 -6.80 -4.47
CA THR A 249 -25.41 -5.49 -3.90
C THR A 249 -24.64 -5.26 -2.60
N GLU A 250 -24.53 -6.26 -1.71
CA GLU A 250 -23.73 -6.13 -0.49
C GLU A 250 -22.25 -5.92 -0.78
N ARG A 251 -21.68 -6.67 -1.73
CA ARG A 251 -20.27 -6.52 -2.13
C ARG A 251 -20.01 -5.11 -2.65
N ALA A 252 -20.91 -4.58 -3.48
CA ALA A 252 -20.84 -3.22 -4.00
C ALA A 252 -20.94 -2.16 -2.89
N VAL A 253 -21.84 -2.34 -1.91
CA VAL A 253 -21.97 -1.44 -0.74
C VAL A 253 -20.71 -1.45 0.11
N ARG A 254 -20.13 -2.62 0.42
CA ARG A 254 -18.89 -2.70 1.19
C ARG A 254 -17.73 -2.04 0.46
N GLU A 255 -17.66 -2.19 -0.85
CA GLU A 255 -16.63 -1.52 -1.67
C GLU A 255 -16.81 -0.01 -1.67
N PHE A 256 -18.05 0.47 -1.78
CA PHE A 256 -18.38 1.87 -1.62
C PHE A 256 -17.93 2.41 -0.26
N GLN A 257 -18.30 1.73 0.83
CA GLN A 257 -17.94 2.12 2.20
C GLN A 257 -16.41 2.20 2.40
N ARG A 258 -15.64 1.27 1.81
CA ARG A 258 -14.17 1.32 1.83
C ARG A 258 -13.61 2.57 1.14
N ARG A 259 -14.21 2.99 0.03
CA ARG A 259 -13.71 4.07 -0.82
C ARG A 259 -14.08 5.46 -0.38
N VAL A 260 -15.27 5.62 0.22
CA VAL A 260 -15.76 6.93 0.68
C VAL A 260 -14.95 7.43 1.87
N GLY A 261 -14.48 6.52 2.73
CA GLY A 261 -13.85 6.88 4.00
C GLY A 261 -14.87 7.43 5.02
N GLY A 262 -14.60 7.30 6.32
CA GLY A 262 -15.49 7.79 7.38
C GLY A 262 -16.80 7.00 7.57
N LEU A 263 -17.05 5.95 6.77
CA LEU A 263 -18.14 5.00 6.92
C LEU A 263 -17.65 3.68 7.51
N LYS A 264 -18.50 3.01 8.28
CA LYS A 264 -18.26 1.63 8.74
C LYS A 264 -18.44 0.68 7.54
N VAL A 265 -17.48 -0.24 7.33
CA VAL A 265 -17.51 -1.20 6.21
C VAL A 265 -18.26 -2.47 6.62
N ASP A 266 -19.56 -2.35 6.85
CA ASP A 266 -20.42 -3.43 7.34
C ASP A 266 -21.40 -3.98 6.29
N GLY A 267 -21.46 -3.40 5.09
CA GLY A 267 -22.39 -3.80 4.03
C GLY A 267 -23.82 -3.32 4.24
N ILE A 268 -24.07 -2.45 5.22
CA ILE A 268 -25.38 -1.93 5.58
C ILE A 268 -25.52 -0.48 5.09
N VAL A 269 -26.62 -0.19 4.41
CA VAL A 269 -26.98 1.16 4.02
C VAL A 269 -27.86 1.78 5.09
N GLY A 270 -27.20 2.36 6.10
CA GLY A 270 -27.83 3.24 7.09
C GLY A 270 -27.75 4.73 6.69
N PRO A 271 -28.20 5.66 7.56
CA PRO A 271 -28.31 7.09 7.23
C PRO A 271 -27.01 7.74 6.71
N ALA A 272 -25.85 7.35 7.26
CA ALA A 272 -24.56 7.88 6.83
C ALA A 272 -24.14 7.38 5.44
N THR A 273 -24.41 6.11 5.13
CA THR A 273 -24.15 5.52 3.82
C THR A 273 -25.11 6.09 2.77
N ALA A 274 -26.38 6.30 3.14
CA ALA A 274 -27.40 6.92 2.29
C ALA A 274 -27.04 8.38 1.94
N ALA A 275 -26.63 9.17 2.93
CA ALA A 275 -26.17 10.54 2.73
C ALA A 275 -24.94 10.61 1.81
N ALA A 276 -23.96 9.71 2.01
CA ALA A 276 -22.77 9.64 1.16
C ALA A 276 -23.10 9.30 -0.30
N LEU A 277 -24.10 8.45 -0.54
CA LEU A 277 -24.59 8.10 -1.88
C LEU A 277 -25.50 9.17 -2.49
N ARG A 278 -25.93 10.17 -1.69
CA ARG A 278 -27.03 11.08 -2.02
C ARG A 278 -28.26 10.30 -2.50
N LEU A 279 -28.61 9.26 -1.74
CA LEU A 279 -29.70 8.34 -2.04
C LEU A 279 -31.02 9.12 -2.09
N ARG A 280 -31.87 8.87 -3.10
CA ARG A 280 -33.23 9.42 -3.10
C ARG A 280 -34.15 8.49 -2.32
N THR A 281 -34.94 9.04 -1.41
CA THR A 281 -36.05 8.33 -0.76
C THR A 281 -37.19 8.18 -1.76
N VAL A 282 -37.69 6.96 -1.96
CA VAL A 282 -38.72 6.62 -2.96
C VAL A 282 -39.81 5.74 -2.39
#